data_AF-A0A0C3EB12-F1
#
_entry.id   AF-A0A0C3EB12-F1
#
_cell.length_a   1.000
_cell.length_b   1.000
_cell.length_c   1.000
_cell.angle_alpha   90.00
_cell.angle_beta   90.00
_cell.angle_gamma   90.00
#
_symmetry.space_group_name_H-M   'P 1'
#
loop_
_entity.id
_entity.type
_entity.pdbx_description
1 polymer ?
#
loop_
_entity_poly.entity_id
_entity_poly.type
_entity_poly.pdbx_seq_one_letter_code
_entity_poly.pdbx_strand_id
1 'polypeptide(L)'
;MPDSSLHFANLNESNYKGLWRVVEGSESCPLGSPNSKAVKAFDHRQAEAHTEIVLRLEPSQLPHAHSTDPYVLWEELQHMHRVQGFATRMSLRRKFNTMTKRTDQLMSNWIADVQQAAFCLNKVGYTATDEDKILVLTQGLPPSYDPFIISLDATIAASGSKDDPSVSLAP
;
A
#
# COMPACT_ATOMS: atom_id res chain seq x y z
N MET A 1 -1.93 0.32 -14.42
CA MET A 1 -1.89 -0.84 -13.51
C MET A 1 -3.19 -0.81 -12.73
N PRO A 2 -4.25 -1.51 -13.20
CA PRO A 2 -5.49 -1.58 -12.46
C PRO A 2 -5.22 -2.34 -11.17
N ASP A 3 -5.83 -1.86 -10.11
CA ASP A 3 -5.70 -2.33 -8.74
C ASP A 3 -6.16 -3.80 -8.64
N SER A 4 -5.20 -4.73 -8.66
CA SER A 4 -5.45 -6.16 -8.49
C SER A 4 -6.16 -6.48 -7.17
N SER A 5 -6.10 -5.58 -6.18
CA SER A 5 -6.81 -5.74 -4.90
C SER A 5 -8.33 -5.70 -5.08
N LEU A 6 -8.83 -4.95 -6.08
CA LEU A 6 -10.27 -4.86 -6.38
C LEU A 6 -10.81 -6.08 -7.14
N HIS A 7 -9.95 -6.81 -7.86
CA HIS A 7 -10.38 -8.03 -8.54
C HIS A 7 -10.55 -9.22 -7.58
N PHE A 8 -9.86 -9.21 -6.43
CA PHE A 8 -10.02 -10.22 -5.38
C PHE A 8 -11.16 -9.88 -4.39
N ALA A 9 -11.58 -8.62 -4.30
CA ALA A 9 -12.74 -8.23 -3.47
C ALA A 9 -14.10 -8.74 -4.01
N ASN A 10 -14.15 -9.20 -5.26
CA ASN A 10 -15.35 -9.75 -5.91
C ASN A 10 -15.59 -11.25 -5.65
N LEU A 11 -14.97 -11.80 -4.61
CA LEU A 11 -15.14 -13.20 -4.21
C LEU A 11 -16.41 -13.46 -3.38
N ASN A 12 -17.33 -12.49 -3.31
CA ASN A 12 -18.53 -12.54 -2.47
C ASN A 12 -19.82 -12.97 -3.22
N GLU A 13 -19.69 -13.55 -4.41
CA GLU A 13 -20.82 -14.15 -5.13
C GLU A 13 -21.12 -15.55 -4.58
N SER A 14 -22.12 -15.61 -3.71
CA SER A 14 -23.00 -16.72 -3.25
C SER A 14 -22.56 -18.21 -3.27
N ASN A 15 -21.70 -18.69 -4.17
CA ASN A 15 -21.21 -20.08 -4.24
C ASN A 15 -19.87 -20.30 -3.49
N TYR A 16 -19.10 -19.23 -3.23
CA TYR A 16 -17.77 -19.34 -2.57
C TYR A 16 -17.82 -19.29 -1.04
N LYS A 17 -18.99 -18.99 -0.43
CA LYS A 17 -19.14 -18.81 1.03
C LYS A 17 -18.76 -20.04 1.88
N GLY A 18 -18.74 -21.24 1.29
CA GLY A 18 -18.29 -22.47 1.95
C GLY A 18 -16.77 -22.69 1.86
N LEU A 19 -16.18 -22.39 0.70
CA LEU A 19 -14.75 -22.60 0.41
C LEU A 19 -13.87 -21.55 1.12
N TRP A 20 -14.37 -20.32 1.29
CA TRP A 20 -13.67 -19.27 2.03
C TRP A 20 -13.32 -19.63 3.46
N ARG A 21 -14.18 -20.40 4.15
CA ARG A 21 -13.91 -20.81 5.55
C ARG A 21 -12.72 -21.77 5.65
N VAL A 22 -12.44 -22.52 4.58
CA VAL A 22 -11.29 -23.41 4.50
C VAL A 22 -10.02 -22.61 4.19
N VAL A 23 -10.12 -21.62 3.29
CA VAL A 23 -9.02 -20.72 2.91
C VAL A 23 -8.64 -19.74 4.03
N GLU A 24 -9.58 -19.34 4.88
CA GLU A 24 -9.36 -18.48 6.07
C GLU A 24 -8.93 -19.29 7.31
N GLY A 25 -8.96 -20.62 7.24
CA GLY A 25 -8.62 -21.49 8.38
C GLY A 25 -9.70 -21.59 9.46
N SER A 26 -10.92 -21.08 9.18
CA SER A 26 -12.05 -21.10 10.10
C SER A 26 -12.72 -22.48 10.24
N GLU A 27 -12.55 -23.38 9.27
CA GLU A 27 -12.89 -24.80 9.40
C GLU A 27 -11.64 -25.60 9.76
N SER A 28 -11.49 -25.97 11.03
CA SER A 28 -10.48 -26.94 11.46
C SER A 28 -10.93 -28.35 11.08
N CYS A 29 -9.98 -29.21 10.69
CA CYS A 29 -10.23 -30.60 10.31
C CYS A 29 -11.16 -31.29 11.33
N PRO A 30 -12.28 -31.89 10.89
CA PRO A 30 -13.20 -32.54 11.81
C PRO A 30 -12.50 -33.72 12.52
N LEU A 31 -12.61 -33.79 13.85
CA LEU A 31 -12.08 -34.90 14.65
C LEU A 31 -12.68 -36.24 14.16
N GLY A 32 -11.86 -37.07 13.51
CA GLY A 32 -12.29 -38.34 12.97
C GLY A 32 -11.15 -39.15 12.36
N SER A 33 -11.41 -40.43 12.08
CA SER A 33 -10.50 -41.27 11.28
C SER A 33 -10.32 -40.67 9.87
N PRO A 34 -9.13 -40.81 9.24
CA PRO A 34 -8.88 -40.35 7.86
C PRO A 34 -9.88 -40.89 6.84
N ASN A 35 -10.55 -42.00 7.15
CA ASN A 35 -11.56 -42.61 6.28
C ASN A 35 -13.01 -42.17 6.57
N SER A 36 -13.23 -41.30 7.55
CA SER A 36 -14.56 -40.80 7.85
C SER A 36 -15.09 -39.94 6.70
N LYS A 37 -16.40 -40.00 6.47
CA LYS A 37 -17.08 -39.20 5.44
C LYS A 37 -16.83 -37.69 5.61
N ALA A 38 -16.69 -37.24 6.86
CA ALA A 38 -16.42 -35.85 7.20
C ALA A 38 -15.00 -35.41 6.82
N VAL A 39 -13.98 -36.23 7.08
CA VAL A 39 -12.58 -35.92 6.70
C VAL A 39 -12.42 -35.93 5.17
N LYS A 40 -12.97 -36.91 4.47
CA LYS A 40 -12.93 -36.94 2.99
C LYS A 40 -13.64 -35.76 2.33
N ALA A 41 -14.75 -35.31 2.89
CA ALA A 41 -15.46 -34.12 2.41
C ALA A 41 -14.68 -32.83 2.72
N PHE A 42 -13.87 -32.80 3.77
CA PHE A 42 -12.97 -31.70 4.07
C PHE A 42 -11.77 -31.68 3.10
N ASP A 43 -11.13 -32.83 2.87
CA ASP A 43 -10.01 -32.97 1.92
C ASP A 43 -10.42 -32.58 0.49
N HIS A 44 -11.62 -33.00 0.08
CA HIS A 44 -12.18 -32.62 -1.22
C HIS A 44 -12.35 -31.09 -1.35
N ARG A 45 -12.87 -30.44 -0.30
CA ARG A 45 -13.03 -28.98 -0.26
C ARG A 45 -11.69 -28.24 -0.18
N GLN A 46 -10.68 -28.80 0.48
CA GLN A 46 -9.32 -28.26 0.44
C GLN A 46 -8.72 -28.34 -0.96
N ALA A 47 -8.88 -29.48 -1.66
CA ALA A 47 -8.38 -29.65 -3.02
C ALA A 47 -9.09 -28.72 -4.03
N GLU A 48 -10.40 -28.53 -3.88
CA GLU A 48 -11.17 -27.56 -4.66
C GLU A 48 -10.68 -26.13 -4.42
N ALA A 49 -10.52 -25.73 -3.16
CA ALA A 49 -10.01 -24.40 -2.80
C ALA A 49 -8.59 -24.16 -3.34
N HIS A 50 -7.70 -25.15 -3.21
CA HIS A 50 -6.34 -25.06 -3.74
C HIS A 50 -6.33 -24.90 -5.27
N THR A 51 -7.11 -25.73 -5.98
CA THR A 51 -7.19 -25.67 -7.45
C THR A 51 -7.73 -24.32 -7.91
N GLU A 52 -8.74 -23.79 -7.23
CA GLU A 52 -9.32 -22.49 -7.56
C GLU A 52 -8.34 -21.34 -7.33
N ILE A 53 -7.57 -21.37 -6.24
CA ILE A 53 -6.50 -20.39 -5.99
C ILE A 53 -5.49 -20.45 -7.14
N VAL A 54 -4.97 -21.64 -7.45
CA VAL A 54 -3.95 -21.83 -8.50
C VAL A 54 -4.45 -21.41 -9.88
N LEU A 55 -5.71 -21.71 -10.24
CA LEU A 55 -6.30 -21.32 -11.51
C LEU A 55 -6.42 -19.79 -11.68
N ARG A 56 -6.51 -19.05 -10.58
CA ARG A 56 -6.62 -17.58 -10.58
C ARG A 56 -5.29 -16.86 -10.41
N LEU A 57 -4.20 -17.58 -10.19
CA LEU A 57 -2.87 -16.98 -10.11
C LEU A 57 -2.34 -16.64 -11.50
N GLU A 58 -1.67 -15.48 -11.58
CA GLU A 58 -0.88 -15.13 -12.74
C GLU A 58 0.26 -16.14 -12.95
N PRO A 59 0.64 -16.49 -14.19
CA PRO A 59 1.72 -17.45 -14.46
C PRO A 59 3.05 -17.12 -13.78
N SER A 60 3.30 -15.83 -13.51
CA SER A 60 4.47 -15.35 -12.79
C SER A 60 4.48 -15.71 -11.29
N GLN A 61 3.32 -16.03 -10.70
CA GLN A 61 3.15 -16.35 -9.28
C GLN A 61 3.09 -17.87 -9.03
N LEU A 62 2.86 -18.68 -10.07
CA LEU A 62 2.82 -20.15 -9.98
C LEU A 62 4.10 -20.79 -9.40
N PRO A 63 5.32 -20.30 -9.70
CA PRO A 63 6.54 -20.83 -9.08
C PRO A 63 6.63 -20.58 -7.57
N HIS A 64 5.72 -19.78 -6.99
CA HIS A 64 5.68 -19.47 -5.57
C HIS A 64 4.51 -20.18 -4.84
N ALA A 65 3.65 -20.89 -5.59
CA ALA A 65 2.49 -21.61 -5.08
C ALA A 65 2.81 -23.10 -4.88
N HIS A 66 3.68 -23.43 -3.90
CA HIS A 66 4.13 -24.80 -3.66
C HIS A 66 3.34 -25.54 -2.57
N SER A 67 2.55 -24.83 -1.76
CA SER A 67 1.82 -25.45 -0.66
C SER A 67 0.52 -26.10 -1.13
N THR A 68 0.34 -27.38 -0.79
CA THR A 68 -0.91 -28.13 -1.00
C THR A 68 -2.04 -27.67 -0.08
N ASP A 69 -1.71 -27.00 1.04
CA ASP A 69 -2.71 -26.45 1.96
C ASP A 69 -3.17 -25.06 1.46
N PRO A 70 -4.46 -24.90 1.10
CA PRO A 70 -5.00 -23.64 0.60
C PRO A 70 -4.87 -22.49 1.61
N TYR A 71 -4.85 -22.75 2.92
CA TYR A 71 -4.66 -21.71 3.93
C TYR A 71 -3.23 -21.17 3.91
N VAL A 72 -2.24 -22.07 3.93
CA VAL A 72 -0.81 -21.71 3.88
C VAL A 72 -0.49 -21.00 2.56
N LEU A 73 -1.02 -21.53 1.44
CA LEU A 73 -0.88 -20.92 0.13
C LEU A 73 -1.44 -19.50 0.11
N TRP A 74 -2.60 -19.28 0.72
CA TRP A 74 -3.23 -17.97 0.81
C TRP A 74 -2.43 -16.99 1.67
N GLU A 75 -1.92 -17.42 2.82
CA GLU A 75 -1.05 -16.61 3.68
C GLU A 75 0.26 -16.21 2.96
N GLU A 76 0.88 -17.13 2.22
CA GLU A 76 2.08 -16.85 1.41
C GLU A 76 1.79 -15.81 0.32
N LEU A 77 0.66 -15.95 -0.38
CA LEU A 77 0.22 -14.97 -1.38
C LEU A 77 -0.05 -13.61 -0.76
N GLN A 78 -0.78 -13.57 0.37
CA GLN A 78 -1.01 -12.32 1.09
C GLN A 78 0.31 -11.68 1.52
N HIS A 79 1.24 -12.47 2.03
CA HIS A 79 2.55 -11.98 2.45
C HIS A 79 3.31 -11.39 1.26
N MET A 80 3.43 -12.11 0.13
CA MET A 80 4.11 -11.63 -1.07
C MET A 80 3.47 -10.35 -1.63
N HIS A 81 2.14 -10.31 -1.75
CA HIS A 81 1.43 -9.13 -2.24
C HIS A 81 1.56 -7.94 -1.29
N ARG A 82 1.51 -8.16 0.03
CA ARG A 82 1.76 -7.11 1.03
C ARG A 82 3.19 -6.60 0.95
N VAL A 83 4.18 -7.48 0.84
CA VAL A 83 5.61 -7.12 0.71
C VAL A 83 5.85 -6.38 -0.60
N GLN A 84 5.30 -6.83 -1.72
CA GLN A 84 5.42 -6.17 -3.02
C GLN A 84 4.74 -4.79 -3.01
N GLY A 85 3.55 -4.68 -2.40
CA GLY A 85 2.85 -3.41 -2.20
C GLY A 85 3.66 -2.46 -1.31
N PHE A 86 4.24 -2.98 -0.23
CA PHE A 86 5.10 -2.23 0.68
C PHE A 86 6.37 -1.72 -0.01
N ALA A 87 7.07 -2.60 -0.75
CA ALA A 87 8.27 -2.25 -1.50
C ALA A 87 7.99 -1.20 -2.58
N THR A 88 6.88 -1.36 -3.31
CA THR A 88 6.43 -0.40 -4.32
C THR A 88 6.14 0.95 -3.69
N ARG A 89 5.39 0.97 -2.58
CA ARG A 89 5.09 2.18 -1.81
C ARG A 89 6.35 2.87 -1.32
N MET A 90 7.31 2.11 -0.80
CA MET A 90 8.59 2.66 -0.32
C MET A 90 9.44 3.22 -1.45
N SER A 91 9.48 2.54 -2.61
CA SER A 91 10.18 3.00 -3.80
C SER A 91 9.61 4.32 -4.31
N LEU A 92 8.28 4.42 -4.41
CA LEU A 92 7.59 5.65 -4.78
C LEU A 92 7.83 6.78 -3.77
N ARG A 93 7.80 6.48 -2.47
CA ARG A 93 8.05 7.48 -1.42
C ARG A 93 9.48 8.01 -1.48
N ARG A 94 10.46 7.13 -1.68
CA ARG A 94 11.85 7.53 -1.87
C ARG A 94 11.99 8.41 -3.10
N LYS A 95 11.42 7.99 -4.23
CA LYS A 95 11.45 8.78 -5.47
C LYS A 95 10.88 10.17 -5.26
N PHE A 96 9.72 10.27 -4.62
CA PHE A 96 9.03 11.53 -4.29
C PHE A 96 9.91 12.46 -3.44
N ASN A 97 10.49 11.94 -2.36
CA ASN A 97 11.34 12.72 -1.45
C ASN A 97 12.71 13.09 -2.05
N THR A 98 13.15 12.45 -3.14
CA THR A 98 14.42 12.78 -3.81
C THR A 98 14.22 13.52 -5.12
N MET A 99 12.99 13.96 -5.44
CA MET A 99 12.74 14.72 -6.66
C MET A 99 13.47 16.06 -6.59
N THR A 100 14.11 16.43 -7.70
CA THR A 100 14.76 17.72 -7.87
C THR A 100 14.31 18.34 -9.19
N LYS A 101 14.14 19.66 -9.19
CA LYS A 101 13.82 20.43 -10.37
C LYS A 101 15.05 20.46 -11.28
N ARG A 102 14.85 20.16 -12.56
CA ARG A 102 15.91 20.29 -13.56
C ARG A 102 16.23 21.76 -13.85
N THR A 103 17.48 22.05 -14.20
CA THR A 103 17.95 23.43 -14.44
C THR A 103 17.19 24.12 -15.58
N ASP A 104 16.84 23.37 -16.63
CA ASP A 104 16.12 23.82 -17.82
C ASP A 104 14.59 23.75 -17.70
N GLN A 105 14.08 23.19 -16.59
CA GLN A 105 12.65 22.98 -16.40
C GLN A 105 11.93 24.24 -15.92
N LEU A 106 10.76 24.52 -16.50
CA LEU A 106 9.87 25.57 -16.02
C LEU A 106 9.29 25.24 -14.64
N MET A 107 9.06 26.26 -13.81
CA MET A 107 8.52 26.08 -12.46
C MET A 107 7.14 25.41 -12.46
N SER A 108 6.27 25.74 -13.43
CA SER A 108 4.96 25.10 -13.61
C SER A 108 5.07 23.60 -13.86
N ASN A 109 6.03 23.19 -14.70
CA ASN A 109 6.27 21.78 -15.00
C ASN A 109 6.84 21.04 -13.79
N TRP A 110 7.69 21.71 -13.00
CA TRP A 110 8.18 21.15 -11.74
C TRP A 110 7.03 20.89 -10.76
N ILE A 111 6.13 21.85 -10.58
CA ILE A 111 4.95 21.69 -9.72
C ILE A 111 4.06 20.54 -10.21
N ALA A 112 3.83 20.46 -11.53
CA ALA A 112 3.05 19.37 -12.12
C ALA A 112 3.70 17.99 -11.88
N ASP A 113 5.02 17.87 -11.99
CA ASP A 113 5.74 16.63 -11.74
C ASP A 113 5.60 16.16 -10.28
N VAL A 114 5.70 17.08 -9.31
CA VAL A 114 5.50 16.78 -7.89
C VAL A 114 4.05 16.37 -7.60
N GLN A 115 3.07 17.07 -8.17
CA GLN A 115 1.65 16.70 -8.05
C GLN A 115 1.37 15.32 -8.65
N GLN A 116 1.96 15.01 -9.79
CA GLN A 116 1.83 13.70 -10.42
C GLN A 116 2.43 12.59 -9.55
N ALA A 117 3.58 12.84 -8.93
CA ALA A 117 4.21 11.89 -8.01
C ALA A 117 3.38 11.68 -6.73
N ALA A 118 2.81 12.75 -6.16
CA ALA A 118 1.88 12.67 -5.04
C ALA A 118 0.62 11.87 -5.39
N PHE A 119 0.09 12.04 -6.60
CA PHE A 119 -1.04 11.25 -7.09
C PHE A 119 -0.71 9.75 -7.22
N CYS A 120 0.49 9.42 -7.69
CA CYS A 120 0.95 8.03 -7.73
C CYS A 120 1.10 7.41 -6.34
N LEU A 121 1.51 8.19 -5.34
CA LEU A 121 1.58 7.76 -3.94
C LEU A 121 0.18 7.47 -3.34
N ASN A 122 -0.79 8.33 -3.64
CA ASN A 122 -2.17 8.13 -3.20
C ASN A 122 -2.75 6.81 -3.74
N LYS A 123 -2.40 6.41 -4.97
CA LYS A 123 -2.82 5.14 -5.56
C LYS A 123 -2.29 3.90 -4.86
N VAL A 124 -1.15 3.99 -4.15
CA VAL A 124 -0.57 2.88 -3.39
C VAL A 124 -0.89 2.95 -1.89
N GLY A 125 -1.91 3.74 -1.53
CA GLY A 125 -2.38 3.87 -0.15
C GLY A 125 -1.48 4.72 0.74
N TYR A 126 -0.67 5.63 0.17
CA TYR A 126 0.03 6.67 0.93
C TYR A 126 -0.60 8.03 0.63
N THR A 127 -1.21 8.66 1.63
CA THR A 127 -1.75 10.02 1.49
C THR A 127 -0.62 11.04 1.58
N ALA A 128 -0.21 11.61 0.45
CA ALA A 128 0.74 12.71 0.44
C ALA A 128 0.06 13.99 0.94
N THR A 129 0.45 14.46 2.13
CA THR A 129 -0.09 15.68 2.74
C THR A 129 0.34 16.91 1.96
N ASP A 130 -0.32 18.05 2.19
CA ASP A 130 0.13 19.31 1.59
C ASP A 130 1.50 19.74 2.14
N GLU A 131 1.79 19.42 3.39
CA GLU A 131 3.11 19.59 4.00
C GLU A 131 4.20 18.76 3.27
N ASP A 132 3.92 17.48 2.98
CA ASP A 132 4.82 16.62 2.20
C ASP A 132 5.09 17.21 0.80
N LYS A 133 4.06 17.77 0.15
CA LYS A 133 4.19 18.41 -1.17
C LYS A 133 5.02 19.69 -1.10
N ILE A 134 4.76 20.54 -0.12
CA ILE A 134 5.50 21.80 0.09
C ILE A 134 6.97 21.47 0.36
N LEU A 135 7.25 20.50 1.23
CA LEU A 135 8.60 20.04 1.53
C LEU A 135 9.34 19.58 0.27
N VAL A 136 8.73 18.72 -0.55
CA VAL A 136 9.35 18.27 -1.80
C VAL A 136 9.55 19.42 -2.79
N LEU A 137 8.57 20.33 -2.89
CA LEU A 137 8.65 21.48 -3.78
C LEU A 137 9.79 22.42 -3.43
N THR A 138 10.06 22.65 -2.15
CA THR A 138 11.10 23.57 -1.67
C THR A 138 12.49 22.92 -1.65
N GLN A 139 12.61 21.69 -1.14
CA GLN A 139 13.91 20.98 -1.09
C GLN A 139 14.43 20.60 -2.48
N GLY A 140 13.54 20.44 -3.46
CA GLY A 140 13.88 20.06 -4.82
C GLY A 140 14.37 21.24 -5.68
N LEU A 141 14.36 22.48 -5.17
CA LEU A 141 14.79 23.64 -5.94
C LEU A 141 16.31 23.73 -6.07
N PRO A 142 16.82 24.27 -7.19
CA PRO A 142 18.25 24.55 -7.33
C PRO A 142 18.72 25.61 -6.32
N PRO A 143 20.04 25.67 -6.01
CA PRO A 143 20.61 26.65 -5.07
C PRO A 143 20.34 28.12 -5.41
N SER A 144 20.00 28.43 -6.67
CA SER A 144 19.57 29.77 -7.07
C SER A 144 18.33 30.28 -6.33
N TYR A 145 17.58 29.39 -5.69
CA TYR A 145 16.38 29.70 -4.90
C TYR A 145 16.64 29.72 -3.39
N ASP A 146 17.88 29.51 -2.92
CA ASP A 146 18.22 29.52 -1.49
C ASP A 146 17.73 30.79 -0.78
N PRO A 147 17.89 32.02 -1.33
CA PRO A 147 17.38 33.22 -0.66
C PRO A 147 15.86 33.21 -0.45
N PHE A 148 15.11 32.61 -1.40
CA PHE A 148 13.67 32.47 -1.30
C PHE A 148 13.28 31.45 -0.23
N ILE A 149 13.95 30.30 -0.17
CA ILE A 149 13.71 29.25 0.83
C ILE A 149 13.96 29.80 2.24
N ILE A 150 15.08 30.49 2.45
CA ILE A 150 15.41 31.12 3.75
C ILE A 150 14.33 32.12 4.19
N SER A 151 13.84 32.96 3.26
CA SER A 151 12.78 33.93 3.56
C SER A 151 11.44 33.26 3.88
N LEU A 152 11.14 32.15 3.20
CA LEU A 152 9.92 31.37 3.43
C LEU A 152 9.95 30.73 4.83
N ASP A 153 11.05 30.08 5.19
CA ASP A 153 11.24 29.44 6.48
C ASP A 153 11.14 30.45 7.64
N ALA A 154 11.74 31.64 7.47
CA ALA A 154 11.63 32.72 8.45
C ALA A 154 10.18 33.19 8.65
N THR A 155 9.39 33.23 7.57
CA THR A 155 7.96 33.63 7.63
C THR A 155 7.13 32.56 8.34
N ILE A 156 7.38 31.28 8.06
CA ILE A 156 6.72 30.15 8.72
C ILE A 156 7.01 30.19 10.23
N ALA A 157 8.27 30.37 10.62
CA ALA A 157 8.68 30.47 12.02
C ALA A 157 8.00 31.64 12.75
N ALA A 158 7.87 32.81 12.10
CA ALA A 158 7.18 33.96 12.68
C ALA A 158 5.67 33.74 12.86
N SER A 159 5.05 32.94 11.98
CA SER A 159 3.61 32.66 12.05
C SER A 159 3.22 31.68 13.17
N GLY A 160 4.11 30.75 13.55
CA GLY A 160 3.87 29.78 14.61
C GLY A 160 4.00 30.33 16.05
N SER A 161 4.50 31.56 16.22
CA SER A 161 4.73 32.17 17.54
C SER A 161 3.52 32.96 18.08
N LYS A 162 2.39 33.02 17.37
CA LYS A 162 1.28 33.91 17.71
C LYS A 162 0.21 33.30 18.64
N ASP A 163 0.36 32.03 19.04
CA ASP A 163 -0.61 31.29 19.84
C ASP A 163 -0.17 31.01 21.30
N ASP A 164 0.64 31.86 21.92
CA ASP A 164 0.86 31.84 23.38
C ASP A 164 -0.07 32.86 24.09
N PRO A 165 -1.26 32.47 24.59
CA PRO A 165 -2.13 33.34 25.37
C PRO A 165 -1.81 33.18 26.86
N SER A 166 -0.60 33.49 27.35
CA SER A 166 -0.34 33.47 28.79
C SER A 166 0.94 34.22 29.22
N VAL A 167 1.07 35.51 28.90
CA VAL A 167 1.80 36.42 29.81
C VAL A 167 1.16 37.82 29.77
N SER A 168 0.25 38.08 30.69
CA SER A 168 0.14 39.41 31.32
C SER A 168 -0.52 39.25 32.69
N LEU A 169 0.32 38.87 33.67
CA LEU A 169 0.01 38.98 35.08
C LEU A 169 0.43 40.40 35.55
N ALA A 170 -0.57 41.18 35.94
CA ALA A 170 -0.55 42.24 36.96
C ALA A 170 0.24 43.54 36.64
N PRO A 171 0.02 44.65 37.39
CA PRO A 171 -0.20 44.73 38.84
C PRO A 171 -1.66 44.76 39.29
#